data_AF-A0ABD5WK29-F1
#
_entry.id   AF-A0ABD5WK29-F1
#
_cell.length_a   1.000
_cell.length_b   1.000
_cell.length_c   1.000
_cell.angle_alpha   90.00
_cell.angle_beta   90.00
_cell.angle_gamma   90.00
#
_symmetry.space_group_name_H-M   'P 1'
#
loop_
_entity.id
_entity.type
_entity.pdbx_description
1 polymer ?
#
loop_
_entity_poly.entity_id
_entity_poly.type
_entity_poly.pdbx_seq_one_letter_code
_entity_poly.pdbx_strand_id
1 'polypeptide(L)'
;MDVSYQNANVYAGNESTLLRFHTNDGTTACILIDAGDGVDLDALLADDEYLNAILLTHGHIDHYRTLGDNVRHNAPIYTAPATATIVERALPE
;
A
#
# COMPACT_ATOMS: atom_id res chain seq x y z
N MET A 1 5.65 7.75 -19.87
CA MET A 1 5.58 7.36 -18.46
C MET A 1 4.98 8.52 -17.70
N ASP A 2 3.85 8.28 -17.07
CA ASP A 2 3.16 9.23 -16.22
C ASP A 2 2.78 8.55 -14.90
N VAL A 3 2.47 9.38 -13.91
CA VAL A 3 2.17 8.94 -12.55
C VAL A 3 0.87 9.57 -12.11
N SER A 4 -0.05 8.75 -11.62
CA SER A 4 -1.28 9.20 -10.97
C SER A 4 -1.31 8.75 -9.51
N TYR A 5 -2.11 9.44 -8.70
CA TYR A 5 -2.29 9.12 -7.29
C TYR A 5 -3.77 9.12 -6.92
N GLN A 6 -4.12 8.31 -5.93
CA GLN A 6 -5.44 8.24 -5.34
C GLN A 6 -5.29 8.06 -3.83
N ASN A 7 -5.94 8.93 -3.04
CA ASN A 7 -6.00 8.71 -1.59
C ASN A 7 -6.84 7.46 -1.32
N ALA A 8 -6.28 6.53 -0.56
CA ALA A 8 -6.85 5.20 -0.36
C ALA A 8 -7.85 5.15 0.82
N ASN A 9 -7.77 6.10 1.75
CA ASN A 9 -8.60 6.11 2.95
C ASN A 9 -9.01 7.53 3.41
N VAL A 10 -9.54 8.35 2.49
CA VAL A 10 -9.89 9.77 2.73
C VAL A 10 -10.77 9.98 3.98
N TYR A 11 -11.66 9.02 4.27
CA TYR A 11 -12.61 9.10 5.38
C TYR A 11 -12.15 8.35 6.64
N ALA A 12 -10.96 7.74 6.63
CA ALA A 12 -10.45 6.88 7.70
C ALA A 12 -8.97 7.16 7.98
N GLY A 13 -8.61 8.44 8.14
CA GLY A 13 -7.25 8.89 8.49
C GLY A 13 -6.53 9.64 7.37
N ASN A 14 -6.85 9.33 6.10
CA ASN A 14 -6.28 9.96 4.91
C ASN A 14 -4.74 9.95 4.89
N GLU A 15 -4.17 8.82 5.29
CA GLU A 15 -2.74 8.60 5.45
C GLU A 15 -2.18 7.58 4.45
N SER A 16 -3.05 6.95 3.66
CA SER A 16 -2.67 5.99 2.64
C SER A 16 -2.95 6.49 1.24
N THR A 17 -2.05 6.21 0.31
CA THR A 17 -2.12 6.67 -1.08
C THR A 17 -1.74 5.54 -2.02
N LEU A 18 -2.55 5.30 -3.04
CA LEU A 18 -2.21 4.40 -4.13
C LEU A 18 -1.59 5.21 -5.28
N LEU A 19 -0.35 4.86 -5.64
CA LEU A 19 0.35 5.40 -6.79
C LEU A 19 0.24 4.44 -7.97
N ARG A 20 0.01 4.98 -9.16
CA ARG A 20 0.01 4.23 -10.41
C ARG A 20 1.04 4.81 -11.35
N PHE A 21 1.87 3.94 -11.90
CA PHE A 21 2.90 4.27 -12.87
C PHE A 21 2.49 3.67 -14.22
N HIS A 22 2.12 4.53 -15.15
CA HIS A 22 1.66 4.12 -16.47
C HIS A 22 2.83 4.17 -17.45
N THR A 23 3.16 3.05 -18.08
CA THR A 23 4.21 2.95 -19.08
C THR A 23 3.65 3.07 -20.50
N ASN A 24 4.52 3.43 -21.46
CA ASN A 24 4.09 3.67 -22.83
C ASN A 24 3.61 2.38 -23.55
N ASP A 25 3.93 1.21 -23.00
CA ASP A 25 3.51 -0.10 -23.51
C ASP A 25 2.15 -0.56 -22.96
N GLY A 26 1.49 0.27 -22.14
CA GLY A 26 0.18 -0.01 -21.56
C GLY A 26 0.22 -0.74 -20.22
N THR A 27 1.41 -1.06 -19.69
CA THR A 27 1.54 -1.65 -18.36
C THR A 27 1.28 -0.60 -17.28
N THR A 28 0.57 -0.98 -16.21
CA THR A 28 0.37 -0.14 -15.02
C THR A 28 0.96 -0.85 -13.81
N ALA A 29 1.92 -0.19 -13.15
CA ALA A 29 2.43 -0.66 -11.87
C ALA A 29 1.75 0.10 -10.72
N CYS A 30 1.20 -0.60 -9.74
CA CYS A 30 0.53 -0.01 -8.59
C CYS A 30 1.37 -0.18 -7.31
N ILE A 31 1.60 0.93 -6.61
CA ILE A 31 2.33 0.95 -5.34
C ILE A 31 1.44 1.58 -4.28
N LEU A 32 1.16 0.85 -3.21
CA LEU A 32 0.44 1.38 -2.06
C LEU A 32 1.45 2.03 -1.10
N ILE A 33 1.20 3.28 -0.71
CA ILE A 33 1.92 3.99 0.34
C ILE A 33 1.06 3.93 1.59
N ASP A 34 1.56 3.25 2.61
CA ASP A 34 0.88 2.91 3.86
C ASP A 34 -0.42 2.10 3.66
N ALA A 35 -0.74 1.25 4.64
CA ALA A 35 -1.95 0.45 4.68
C ALA A 35 -2.71 0.76 5.98
N GLY A 36 -3.16 2.01 6.08
CA GLY A 36 -3.84 2.53 7.24
C GLY A 36 -5.28 2.05 7.37
N ASP A 37 -6.04 2.66 8.27
CA ASP A 37 -7.43 2.27 8.49
C ASP A 37 -8.28 2.48 7.23
N GLY A 38 -9.25 1.59 6.99
CA GLY A 38 -10.19 1.70 5.88
C GLY A 38 -9.61 1.61 4.46
N VAL A 39 -8.35 1.19 4.28
CA VAL A 39 -7.81 0.87 2.95
C VAL A 39 -8.44 -0.43 2.46
N ASP A 40 -9.15 -0.35 1.34
CA ASP A 40 -9.79 -1.47 0.65
C ASP A 40 -9.24 -1.57 -0.78
N LEU A 41 -8.21 -2.39 -0.93
CA LEU A 41 -7.54 -2.59 -2.19
C LEU A 41 -8.36 -3.38 -3.23
N ASP A 42 -9.39 -4.11 -2.83
CA ASP A 42 -10.31 -4.78 -3.76
C ASP A 42 -11.25 -3.76 -4.42
N ALA A 43 -11.63 -2.70 -3.70
CA ALA A 43 -12.38 -1.59 -4.26
C ALA A 43 -11.52 -0.58 -5.05
N LEU A 44 -10.23 -0.49 -4.75
CA LEU A 44 -9.34 0.53 -5.31
C LEU A 44 -8.63 0.11 -6.60
N LEU A 45 -8.27 -1.17 -6.77
CA LEU A 45 -7.64 -1.65 -8.01
C LEU A 45 -8.70 -2.01 -9.05
N ALA A 46 -8.41 -1.68 -10.30
CA ALA A 46 -9.16 -2.23 -11.43
C ALA A 46 -8.79 -3.71 -11.68
N ASP A 47 -9.64 -4.42 -12.43
CA ASP A 47 -9.46 -5.86 -12.72
C ASP A 47 -8.14 -6.20 -13.43
N ASP A 48 -7.54 -5.22 -14.14
CA ASP A 48 -6.27 -5.35 -14.85
C ASP A 48 -5.07 -4.77 -14.09
N GLU A 49 -5.29 -4.25 -12.88
CA GLU A 49 -4.23 -3.67 -12.05
C GLU A 49 -3.69 -4.68 -11.03
N TYR A 50 -2.36 -4.65 -10.86
CA TYR A 50 -1.67 -5.51 -9.90
C TYR A 50 -0.92 -4.66 -8.89
N LEU A 51 -1.04 -5.03 -7.60
CA LEU A 51 -0.20 -4.45 -6.55
C LEU A 51 1.24 -4.96 -6.70
N ASN A 52 2.17 -4.04 -6.95
CA ASN A 52 3.59 -4.35 -7.13
C ASN A 52 4.40 -4.21 -5.84
N ALA A 53 3.99 -3.34 -4.92
CA ALA A 53 4.65 -3.15 -3.63
C ALA A 53 3.77 -2.38 -2.65
N ILE A 54 4.09 -2.53 -1.36
CA ILE A 54 3.62 -1.64 -0.30
C ILE A 54 4.84 -0.93 0.30
N LEU A 55 4.79 0.38 0.47
CA LEU A 55 5.81 1.16 1.17
C LEU A 55 5.24 1.64 2.50
N LEU A 56 5.87 1.27 3.61
CA LEU A 56 5.51 1.80 4.92
C LEU A 56 6.41 2.97 5.27
N THR A 57 5.82 4.14 5.49
CA THR A 57 6.53 5.37 5.79
C THR A 57 7.14 5.35 7.19
N HIS A 58 6.42 4.80 8.18
CA HIS A 58 6.88 4.64 9.55
C HIS A 58 6.02 3.64 10.36
N GLY A 59 6.41 3.36 11.61
CA GLY A 59 5.86 2.27 12.43
C GLY A 59 4.68 2.64 13.33
N HIS A 60 3.86 3.63 12.98
CA HIS A 60 2.62 3.88 13.72
C HIS A 60 1.47 3.03 13.18
N ILE A 61 0.61 2.54 14.08
CA ILE A 61 -0.42 1.54 13.75
C ILE A 61 -1.44 2.03 12.72
N ASP A 62 -1.73 3.31 12.71
CA ASP A 62 -2.56 4.00 11.73
C ASP A 62 -1.99 3.95 10.30
N HIS A 63 -0.72 3.56 10.11
CA HIS A 63 -0.11 3.36 8.79
C HIS A 63 -0.03 1.90 8.32
N TYR A 64 -0.34 0.91 9.17
CA TYR A 64 -0.29 -0.51 8.78
C TYR A 64 -1.46 -1.34 9.32
N ARG A 65 -2.50 -0.71 9.84
CA ARG A 65 -3.65 -1.36 10.49
C ARG A 65 -4.30 -2.43 9.60
N THR A 66 -4.40 -2.16 8.29
CA THR A 66 -5.04 -3.05 7.32
C THR A 66 -4.01 -3.76 6.44
N LEU A 67 -2.72 -3.74 6.82
CA LEU A 67 -1.65 -4.35 6.03
C LEU A 67 -1.91 -5.83 5.75
N GLY A 68 -2.35 -6.59 6.75
CA GLY A 68 -2.66 -8.02 6.59
C GLY A 68 -3.77 -8.31 5.58
N ASP A 69 -4.75 -7.40 5.46
CA ASP A 69 -5.88 -7.54 4.53
C ASP A 69 -5.49 -7.12 3.10
N ASN A 70 -4.51 -6.24 2.96
CA ASN A 70 -4.13 -5.61 1.70
C ASN A 70 -2.89 -6.24 1.04
N VAL A 71 -2.09 -7.02 1.77
CA VAL A 71 -0.95 -7.76 1.19
C VAL A 71 -1.48 -8.89 0.30
N ARG A 72 -1.11 -8.87 -0.97
CA ARG A 72 -1.51 -9.88 -1.96
C ARG A 72 -0.44 -10.10 -3.01
N HIS A 73 -0.55 -11.23 -3.70
CA HIS A 73 0.31 -11.59 -4.84
C HIS A 73 1.82 -11.59 -4.53
N ASN A 74 2.20 -11.84 -3.28
CA ASN A 74 3.58 -11.72 -2.80
C ASN A 74 4.20 -10.34 -3.05
N ALA A 75 3.36 -9.28 -3.06
CA ALA A 75 3.86 -7.91 -3.17
C ALA A 75 4.84 -7.63 -2.03
N PRO A 76 6.10 -7.26 -2.32
CA PRO A 76 7.08 -6.93 -1.30
C PRO A 76 6.64 -5.70 -0.51
N ILE A 77 6.97 -5.72 0.79
CA ILE A 77 6.80 -4.57 1.69
C ILE A 77 8.18 -3.93 1.87
N TYR A 78 8.31 -2.66 1.48
CA TYR A 78 9.53 -1.89 1.66
C TYR A 78 9.38 -0.91 2.80
N THR A 79 10.34 -0.93 3.73
CA THR A 79 10.39 0.05 4.82
C THR A 79 11.79 0.15 5.41
N ALA A 80 12.02 1.14 6.27
CA ALA A 80 13.27 1.28 7.01
C ALA A 80 13.42 0.14 8.05
N PRO A 81 14.65 -0.34 8.35
CA PRO A 81 14.86 -1.43 9.30
C PRO A 81 14.22 -1.22 10.68
N ALA A 82 14.21 0.03 11.16
CA ALA A 82 13.57 0.39 12.42
C ALA A 82 12.04 0.22 12.38
N THR A 83 11.40 0.59 11.27
CA THR A 83 9.97 0.38 11.06
C THR A 83 9.64 -1.11 10.93
N ALA A 84 10.44 -1.87 10.19
CA ALA A 84 10.26 -3.32 10.07
C ALA A 84 10.26 -4.00 11.46
N THR A 85 11.23 -3.65 12.31
CA THR A 85 11.31 -4.18 13.69
C THR A 85 10.04 -3.89 14.51
N ILE A 86 9.39 -2.74 14.30
CA ILE A 86 8.14 -2.40 14.99
C ILE A 86 6.99 -3.24 14.45
N VAL A 87 6.84 -3.30 13.12
CA VAL A 87 5.73 -3.98 12.45
C VAL A 87 5.78 -5.49 12.71
N GLU A 88 6.95 -6.12 12.62
CA GLU A 88 7.16 -7.54 12.92
C GLU A 88 6.81 -7.92 14.37
N ARG A 89 6.94 -6.97 15.31
CA ARG A 89 6.51 -7.19 16.71
C ARG A 89 5.03 -6.98 16.91
N ALA A 90 4.41 -6.14 16.10
CA ALA A 90 3.00 -5.78 16.20
C ALA A 90 2.09 -6.78 15.50
N LEU A 91 2.56 -7.41 14.42
CA LEU A 91 1.84 -8.41 13.65
C LEU A 91 2.27 -9.82 14.09
N PRO A 92 1.40 -10.61 14.73
CA PRO A 92 1.69 -12.02 14.99
C PRO A 92 1.70 -12.80 13.66
N GLU A 93 2.47 -13.91 13.63
CA GLU A 93 2.55 -14.86 12.50
C GLU A 93 1.19 -15.44 12.09
#